data_AF-A0A7C3IF34-F1
#
_entry.id   AF-A0A7C3IF34-F1
#
_cell.length_a   1.000
_cell.length_b   1.000
_cell.length_c   1.000
_cell.angle_alpha   90.00
_cell.angle_beta   90.00
_cell.angle_gamma   90.00
#
_symmetry.space_group_name_H-M   'P 1'
#
loop_
_entity.id
_entity.type
_entity.pdbx_description
1 polymer ?
#
loop_
_entity_poly.entity_id
_entity_poly.type
_entity_poly.pdbx_seq_one_letter_code
_entity_poly.pdbx_strand_id
1 'polypeptide(L)'
;MCPQPGPAVCPISARPSRQGPNRPRRHRHRRVEAGRDCLRMGTKIRRIHPGRHSRICTPGGGLPPRPPGRSRRNFRQLLVQPATAFLPTGPESRHHAGFQRPLRSLRLGASFPCRIPARSPGPGPSSCRRAAQVGSAPDPATGSPVLLHGSRHARSAAHRPERTAPAQVPRPRRKGGSRMSASYYSLSPCDAWFFRDGRPYHHGESNQADVPSVFPPSPRTLSGALRAALARAHGWHDGHRWPPALNPVLGDGPHHLGTLQFTGPFLIRGIGPSARSLWPMPRHLLGSHQKGRWIPRAFLIPDSREIPSDLGSRRLPRPNLPPGQSQGGFKPPEAVWVTSRGLERILTGRLPEADEIVPAEELWTLESRIGLRRQPDSLIVGPGDLYSPCYVRLHPRVSLGVGIQGLPESMHPLPPLLALGGESRLAAAEPWPQNPLPAAPGVNSFQPDSRGMIRFVLLLLTPARFTSPANPASNLPLPAEVISACVARPQWIGGWDSLNHEPLALEPFYPAGSVWFCETPAEKFPQIYNHHGQWLGDYTRHGFGQIAIGLWPPNPTQ
;
A
#
# COMPACT_ATOMS: atom_id res chain seq x y z
N MET A 1 -37.59 -71.28 -28.34
CA MET A 1 -37.49 -70.85 -29.76
C MET A 1 -36.03 -70.55 -30.07
N CYS A 2 -35.58 -70.84 -31.29
CA CYS A 2 -34.30 -70.36 -31.86
C CYS A 2 -34.55 -69.03 -32.63
N PRO A 3 -33.52 -68.29 -33.11
CA PRO A 3 -32.12 -68.69 -33.26
C PRO A 3 -31.02 -67.71 -32.76
N GLN A 4 -29.79 -68.23 -32.69
CA GLN A 4 -28.48 -67.54 -32.77
C GLN A 4 -28.14 -67.24 -34.26
N PRO A 5 -26.98 -66.65 -34.69
CA PRO A 5 -25.71 -66.30 -34.00
C PRO A 5 -25.32 -64.80 -34.19
N GLY A 6 -24.12 -64.27 -33.92
CA GLY A 6 -22.79 -64.81 -33.55
C GLY A 6 -21.87 -65.11 -34.75
N PRO A 7 -20.53 -65.31 -34.58
CA PRO A 7 -19.69 -64.99 -33.42
C PRO A 7 -18.22 -64.55 -33.77
N ALA A 8 -17.36 -64.50 -32.73
CA ALA A 8 -15.89 -64.65 -32.75
C ALA A 8 -15.06 -63.52 -33.43
N VAL A 9 -13.71 -63.45 -33.37
CA VAL A 9 -12.67 -64.31 -32.75
C VAL A 9 -11.66 -63.42 -31.95
N CYS A 10 -10.84 -64.00 -31.06
CA CYS A 10 -9.72 -63.34 -30.38
C CYS A 10 -8.31 -63.81 -30.88
N PRO A 11 -7.32 -64.18 -30.04
CA PRO A 11 -6.02 -63.47 -30.00
C PRO A 11 -4.80 -64.36 -30.35
N ILE A 12 -3.56 -63.80 -30.30
CA ILE A 12 -2.31 -64.50 -29.91
C ILE A 12 -1.12 -63.52 -29.71
N SER A 13 -0.05 -63.98 -29.05
CA SER A 13 1.11 -63.22 -28.57
C SER A 13 2.44 -63.57 -29.26
N ALA A 14 3.41 -62.63 -29.30
CA ALA A 14 4.85 -62.92 -29.45
C ALA A 14 5.77 -61.72 -29.07
N ARG A 15 7.05 -62.04 -28.80
CA ARG A 15 8.24 -61.16 -28.66
C ARG A 15 9.40 -61.82 -29.49
N PRO A 16 10.69 -61.42 -29.40
CA PRO A 16 11.31 -60.15 -29.83
C PRO A 16 12.60 -60.32 -30.68
N SER A 17 13.11 -59.25 -31.29
CA SER A 17 14.54 -59.07 -31.66
C SER A 17 14.86 -57.56 -31.71
N ARG A 18 16.02 -56.98 -31.36
CA ARG A 18 17.45 -57.34 -31.26
C ARG A 18 18.21 -57.55 -32.59
N GLN A 19 18.83 -56.47 -33.09
CA GLN A 19 20.29 -56.37 -33.31
C GLN A 19 20.72 -54.92 -33.65
N GLY A 20 22.02 -54.64 -33.51
CA GLY A 20 22.75 -53.49 -34.07
C GLY A 20 24.11 -54.01 -34.56
N PRO A 21 25.21 -53.22 -34.60
CA PRO A 21 25.38 -51.77 -34.44
C PRO A 21 26.09 -51.11 -35.65
N ASN A 22 26.37 -49.79 -35.63
CA ASN A 22 27.68 -49.28 -36.10
C ASN A 22 28.03 -47.81 -35.77
N ARG A 23 29.35 -47.57 -35.64
CA ARG A 23 30.14 -46.32 -35.52
C ARG A 23 31.56 -46.71 -36.00
N PRO A 24 32.54 -45.79 -36.22
CA PRO A 24 32.49 -44.37 -36.55
C PRO A 24 33.45 -43.96 -37.70
N ARG A 25 33.35 -42.72 -38.21
CA ARG A 25 34.50 -41.93 -38.72
C ARG A 25 34.34 -40.51 -38.16
N ARG A 26 35.27 -39.89 -37.42
CA ARG A 26 36.70 -39.59 -37.63
C ARG A 26 36.97 -38.65 -38.82
N HIS A 27 37.22 -37.39 -38.49
CA HIS A 27 38.38 -36.67 -39.04
C HIS A 27 39.22 -36.10 -37.90
N ARG A 28 40.53 -36.40 -37.94
CA ARG A 28 41.61 -35.52 -37.43
C ARG A 28 42.21 -34.83 -38.68
N HIS A 29 43.20 -33.94 -38.67
CA HIS A 29 44.20 -33.51 -37.68
C HIS A 29 44.64 -32.08 -38.05
N ARG A 30 45.05 -31.27 -37.06
CA ARG A 30 46.44 -30.74 -37.02
C ARG A 30 46.79 -30.20 -35.63
N ARG A 31 47.98 -30.58 -35.16
CA ARG A 31 48.74 -29.91 -34.09
C ARG A 31 49.78 -29.02 -34.77
N VAL A 32 50.15 -27.91 -34.13
CA VAL A 32 51.54 -27.44 -34.04
C VAL A 32 51.75 -27.05 -32.57
N GLU A 33 52.98 -27.20 -32.05
CA GLU A 33 53.35 -26.94 -30.66
C GLU A 33 54.43 -25.85 -30.56
N ALA A 34 54.61 -25.32 -29.35
CA ALA A 34 55.63 -24.36 -28.91
C ALA A 34 55.58 -22.93 -29.51
N GLY A 35 55.98 -21.88 -28.78
CA GLY A 35 56.33 -21.82 -27.35
C GLY A 35 57.27 -20.67 -26.99
N ARG A 36 57.32 -20.28 -25.69
CA ARG A 36 58.20 -19.24 -25.10
C ARG A 36 57.93 -17.80 -25.60
N ASP A 37 58.30 -16.73 -24.88
CA ASP A 37 58.55 -16.56 -23.43
C ASP A 37 58.30 -15.09 -23.02
N CYS A 38 58.32 -14.83 -21.72
CA CYS A 38 58.61 -13.53 -21.07
C CYS A 38 58.03 -12.21 -21.66
N LEU A 39 57.25 -11.52 -20.83
CA LEU A 39 57.80 -10.33 -20.17
C LEU A 39 57.15 -10.06 -18.80
N ARG A 40 57.94 -9.53 -17.87
CA ARG A 40 57.50 -9.12 -16.53
C ARG A 40 57.17 -7.63 -16.55
N MET A 41 56.08 -7.25 -15.91
CA MET A 41 56.10 -6.15 -14.94
C MET A 41 55.24 -6.53 -13.74
N GLY A 42 55.60 -6.04 -12.56
CA GLY A 42 54.84 -6.29 -11.35
C GLY A 42 55.28 -5.35 -10.23
N THR A 43 54.31 -4.93 -9.42
CA THR A 43 54.53 -4.02 -8.30
C THR A 43 53.99 -4.67 -7.03
N LYS A 44 54.89 -4.95 -6.08
CA LYS A 44 54.54 -5.35 -4.70
C LYS A 44 54.16 -4.10 -3.88
N ILE A 45 54.02 -4.29 -2.55
CA ILE A 45 53.86 -3.27 -1.48
C ILE A 45 52.37 -2.94 -1.20
N ARG A 46 51.83 -3.09 0.02
CA ARG A 46 52.34 -3.73 1.26
C ARG A 46 51.14 -4.26 2.09
N ARG A 47 51.34 -5.32 2.88
CA ARG A 47 50.47 -5.63 4.03
C ARG A 47 50.94 -4.81 5.24
N ILE A 48 50.02 -4.31 6.05
CA ILE A 48 50.28 -3.85 7.43
C ILE A 48 49.14 -4.31 8.34
N HIS A 49 49.48 -5.06 9.39
CA HIS A 49 48.76 -5.10 10.67
C HIS A 49 49.68 -4.38 11.69
N PRO A 50 49.10 -3.62 12.62
CA PRO A 50 48.79 -4.15 13.95
C PRO A 50 47.36 -3.75 14.40
N GLY A 51 46.84 -4.15 15.56
CA GLY A 51 47.38 -5.03 16.61
C GLY A 51 46.31 -5.31 17.68
N ARG A 52 46.56 -6.28 18.57
CA ARG A 52 45.65 -6.56 19.71
C ARG A 52 45.95 -5.61 20.88
N HIS A 53 44.91 -5.09 21.52
CA HIS A 53 44.95 -4.82 22.97
C HIS A 53 43.61 -5.15 23.62
N SER A 54 43.67 -5.97 24.66
CA SER A 54 42.57 -6.31 25.55
C SER A 54 42.72 -5.59 26.88
N ARG A 55 41.61 -5.08 27.43
CA ARG A 55 41.45 -4.81 28.88
C ARG A 55 39.96 -4.90 29.25
N ILE A 56 39.72 -5.15 30.52
CA ILE A 56 38.41 -5.45 31.13
C ILE A 56 38.12 -4.37 32.19
N CYS A 57 36.87 -4.34 32.68
CA CYS A 57 36.34 -3.63 33.85
C CYS A 57 35.45 -2.40 33.56
N THR A 58 34.46 -2.26 34.44
CA THR A 58 33.32 -1.33 34.44
C THR A 58 33.42 -0.41 35.67
N PRO A 59 32.34 0.25 36.15
CA PRO A 59 31.76 1.47 35.59
C PRO A 59 31.84 2.67 36.57
N GLY A 60 31.52 3.87 36.10
CA GLY A 60 31.37 5.08 36.95
C GLY A 60 30.58 6.19 36.24
N GLY A 61 29.80 6.96 37.00
CA GLY A 61 28.97 8.06 36.47
C GLY A 61 29.53 9.46 36.76
N GLY A 62 29.02 10.49 36.10
CA GLY A 62 29.38 11.89 36.36
C GLY A 62 28.98 12.90 35.28
N LEU A 63 27.88 13.63 35.54
CA LEU A 63 27.60 14.99 35.04
C LEU A 63 27.72 15.94 36.25
N PRO A 64 27.75 17.30 36.13
CA PRO A 64 27.71 18.20 34.95
C PRO A 64 29.01 19.10 34.95
N PRO A 65 29.11 20.41 34.57
CA PRO A 65 28.16 21.37 33.99
C PRO A 65 28.64 22.30 32.83
N ARG A 66 27.73 23.15 32.34
CA ARG A 66 27.97 24.34 31.49
C ARG A 66 28.31 25.57 32.35
N PRO A 67 29.03 26.59 31.83
CA PRO A 67 28.36 27.85 31.39
C PRO A 67 29.07 28.50 30.15
N PRO A 68 28.97 29.81 29.84
CA PRO A 68 27.76 30.49 29.34
C PRO A 68 27.93 31.35 28.05
N GLY A 69 26.80 31.66 27.40
CA GLY A 69 26.38 33.03 27.03
C GLY A 69 27.22 33.99 26.16
N ARG A 70 26.72 34.21 24.93
CA ARG A 70 26.64 35.51 24.18
C ARG A 70 27.90 36.37 23.94
N SER A 71 28.15 36.66 22.65
CA SER A 71 28.42 38.04 22.20
C SER A 71 27.98 38.26 20.74
N ARG A 72 27.62 39.50 20.38
CA ARG A 72 27.38 39.99 19.00
C ARG A 72 28.28 41.22 18.79
N ARG A 73 29.03 41.32 17.68
CA ARG A 73 29.43 42.61 17.08
C ARG A 73 29.98 42.49 15.65
N ASN A 74 29.20 43.03 14.71
CA ASN A 74 29.54 43.97 13.62
C ASN A 74 30.70 43.70 12.63
N PHE A 75 30.31 43.65 11.35
CA PHE A 75 30.85 44.40 10.19
C PHE A 75 32.37 44.45 9.89
N ARG A 76 32.74 43.83 8.76
CA ARG A 76 33.28 44.48 7.53
C ARG A 76 32.96 43.55 6.34
N GLN A 77 32.13 43.95 5.38
CA GLN A 77 32.51 44.70 4.17
C GLN A 77 33.72 44.12 3.43
N LEU A 78 33.44 43.46 2.30
CA LEU A 78 34.30 43.42 1.13
C LEU A 78 33.41 43.31 -0.12
N LEU A 79 33.44 44.33 -0.97
CA LEU A 79 32.70 44.42 -2.23
C LEU A 79 33.68 44.17 -3.38
N VAL A 80 33.39 43.17 -4.22
CA VAL A 80 33.90 43.10 -5.60
C VAL A 80 32.73 42.64 -6.48
N GLN A 81 32.52 43.35 -7.59
CA GLN A 81 31.44 43.12 -8.58
C GLN A 81 32.01 42.44 -9.84
N PRO A 82 31.17 41.91 -10.75
CA PRO A 82 31.53 40.76 -11.59
C PRO A 82 32.23 41.10 -12.90
N ALA A 83 32.84 40.08 -13.51
CA ALA A 83 33.21 40.06 -14.92
C ALA A 83 32.14 39.33 -15.74
N THR A 84 31.56 40.00 -16.73
CA THR A 84 30.51 39.47 -17.62
C THR A 84 31.02 39.44 -19.05
N ALA A 85 31.07 38.26 -19.68
CA ALA A 85 30.87 38.03 -21.12
C ALA A 85 31.28 36.60 -21.50
N PHE A 86 30.45 35.92 -22.29
CA PHE A 86 30.81 35.49 -23.65
C PHE A 86 29.56 34.97 -24.37
N LEU A 87 29.18 35.67 -25.45
CA LEU A 87 28.23 35.18 -26.46
C LEU A 87 29.03 34.48 -27.57
N PRO A 88 28.37 33.59 -28.34
CA PRO A 88 28.66 33.46 -29.75
C PRO A 88 27.45 33.84 -30.62
N THR A 89 27.70 34.73 -31.59
CA THR A 89 27.01 34.74 -32.89
C THR A 89 27.37 33.45 -33.66
N GLY A 90 26.65 32.98 -34.68
CA GLY A 90 25.56 33.58 -35.46
C GLY A 90 24.83 32.52 -36.32
N PRO A 91 24.18 32.90 -37.44
CA PRO A 91 23.14 32.07 -38.08
C PRO A 91 23.55 31.37 -39.40
N GLU A 92 22.85 30.27 -39.71
CA GLU A 92 22.67 29.76 -41.08
C GLU A 92 21.19 29.38 -41.33
N SER A 93 20.79 29.19 -42.59
CA SER A 93 19.37 29.02 -42.97
C SER A 93 19.15 28.21 -44.26
N ARG A 94 17.91 27.71 -44.45
CA ARG A 94 17.39 26.91 -45.59
C ARG A 94 17.86 25.45 -45.58
N HIS A 95 16.98 24.45 -45.71
CA HIS A 95 16.26 24.15 -46.96
C HIS A 95 14.88 23.48 -46.76
N HIS A 96 14.11 23.34 -47.85
CA HIS A 96 12.75 22.81 -47.88
C HIS A 96 12.66 21.27 -47.84
N ALA A 97 11.71 20.75 -47.05
CA ALA A 97 10.79 19.69 -47.45
C ALA A 97 9.51 19.76 -46.58
N GLY A 98 8.29 19.47 -47.08
CA GLY A 98 7.96 19.15 -48.48
C GLY A 98 6.84 18.11 -48.67
N PHE A 99 5.92 17.92 -47.71
CA PHE A 99 4.82 16.94 -47.86
C PHE A 99 3.45 17.50 -47.48
N GLN A 100 2.46 17.24 -48.35
CA GLN A 100 1.05 17.57 -48.16
C GLN A 100 0.18 16.31 -48.30
N ARG A 101 -1.10 16.47 -47.92
CA ARG A 101 -2.29 15.61 -48.16
C ARG A 101 -2.67 14.63 -47.03
N PRO A 102 -3.98 14.34 -46.85
CA PRO A 102 -5.13 15.21 -47.12
C PRO A 102 -6.18 15.25 -45.98
N LEU A 103 -6.85 16.39 -45.84
CA LEU A 103 -8.12 16.46 -45.11
C LEU A 103 -9.19 15.67 -45.86
N ARG A 104 -9.89 14.76 -45.18
CA ARG A 104 -11.16 14.19 -45.65
C ARG A 104 -12.32 14.89 -44.96
N SER A 105 -13.12 15.60 -45.75
CA SER A 105 -14.38 16.21 -45.33
C SER A 105 -15.50 15.17 -45.19
N LEU A 106 -16.25 15.22 -44.10
CA LEU A 106 -17.60 14.63 -44.02
C LEU A 106 -18.59 15.65 -43.45
N ARG A 107 -19.41 16.20 -44.35
CA ARG A 107 -20.73 16.79 -44.07
C ARG A 107 -21.72 15.62 -43.86
N LEU A 108 -22.89 15.74 -43.22
CA LEU A 108 -23.60 16.84 -42.54
C LEU A 108 -24.70 16.22 -41.64
N GLY A 109 -25.33 17.02 -40.77
CA GLY A 109 -26.73 16.81 -40.39
C GLY A 109 -27.04 16.42 -38.94
N ALA A 110 -27.46 17.42 -38.15
CA ALA A 110 -28.51 17.36 -37.11
C ALA A 110 -28.54 18.69 -36.33
N SER A 111 -29.36 19.65 -36.76
CA SER A 111 -29.46 20.98 -36.13
C SER A 111 -30.75 21.13 -35.33
N PHE A 112 -30.65 21.40 -34.02
CA PHE A 112 -31.75 21.93 -33.20
C PHE A 112 -31.27 23.15 -32.39
N PRO A 113 -32.12 24.18 -32.19
CA PRO A 113 -31.66 25.49 -31.74
C PRO A 113 -31.58 25.63 -30.22
N CYS A 114 -30.45 26.14 -29.72
CA CYS A 114 -30.34 26.61 -28.34
C CYS A 114 -30.95 28.02 -28.23
N ARG A 115 -32.03 28.17 -27.44
CA ARG A 115 -32.62 29.49 -27.14
C ARG A 115 -31.88 30.14 -25.97
N ILE A 116 -31.25 31.28 -26.22
CA ILE A 116 -30.69 32.16 -25.19
C ILE A 116 -31.73 33.23 -24.81
N PRO A 117 -32.11 33.37 -23.53
CA PRO A 117 -32.70 34.57 -22.98
C PRO A 117 -31.64 35.42 -22.27
N ALA A 118 -31.50 36.69 -22.66
CA ALA A 118 -30.59 37.65 -22.01
C ALA A 118 -31.38 38.80 -21.38
N ARG A 119 -31.15 39.05 -20.08
CA ARG A 119 -31.55 40.20 -19.21
C ARG A 119 -31.33 39.76 -17.75
N SER A 120 -30.99 40.59 -16.77
CA SER A 120 -30.35 41.91 -16.69
C SER A 120 -29.84 42.09 -15.24
N PRO A 121 -28.87 42.99 -14.96
CA PRO A 121 -28.22 43.04 -13.63
C PRO A 121 -29.09 43.66 -12.52
N GLY A 122 -28.87 43.20 -11.29
CA GLY A 122 -29.41 43.73 -10.03
C GLY A 122 -28.30 43.94 -8.99
N PRO A 123 -28.51 44.77 -7.93
CA PRO A 123 -27.45 45.55 -7.32
C PRO A 123 -26.64 44.85 -6.20
N GLY A 124 -25.51 45.51 -5.85
CA GLY A 124 -24.57 45.10 -4.81
C GLY A 124 -25.00 45.38 -3.36
N PRO A 125 -24.09 45.20 -2.39
CA PRO A 125 -24.45 44.86 -1.01
C PRO A 125 -24.85 46.07 -0.13
N SER A 126 -25.87 45.87 0.69
CA SER A 126 -26.25 46.77 1.78
C SER A 126 -25.54 46.39 3.09
N SER A 127 -24.84 47.34 3.69
CA SER A 127 -24.19 47.19 5.00
C SER A 127 -25.19 47.36 6.15
N CYS A 128 -25.16 46.48 7.16
CA CYS A 128 -25.82 46.72 8.44
C CYS A 128 -24.87 46.45 9.61
N ARG A 129 -24.38 47.52 10.23
CA ARG A 129 -23.76 47.47 11.57
C ARG A 129 -24.86 47.60 12.62
N ARG A 130 -24.84 46.76 13.66
CA ARG A 130 -25.25 47.13 15.03
C ARG A 130 -24.42 46.34 16.03
N ALA A 131 -24.17 46.95 17.19
CA ALA A 131 -23.42 46.38 18.28
C ALA A 131 -24.16 46.65 19.59
N ALA A 132 -24.06 45.74 20.55
CA ALA A 132 -24.23 46.01 21.98
C ALA A 132 -23.58 44.89 22.82
N GLN A 133 -22.82 45.32 23.83
CA GLN A 133 -22.59 44.76 25.18
C GLN A 133 -22.78 43.24 25.44
N VAL A 134 -21.82 42.48 25.99
CA VAL A 134 -21.02 42.64 27.24
C VAL A 134 -21.81 42.35 28.52
N GLY A 135 -21.37 41.33 29.27
CA GLY A 135 -21.87 40.89 30.58
C GLY A 135 -21.62 39.38 30.78
N SER A 136 -20.42 38.95 31.18
CA SER A 136 -19.92 38.82 32.57
C SER A 136 -20.64 37.74 33.41
N ALA A 137 -19.93 36.65 33.71
CA ALA A 137 -20.34 35.64 34.70
C ALA A 137 -20.19 36.17 36.15
N PRO A 138 -20.76 35.48 37.16
CA PRO A 138 -19.90 34.54 37.90
C PRO A 138 -20.59 33.26 38.46
N ASP A 139 -19.77 32.24 38.73
CA ASP A 139 -19.99 31.15 39.73
C ASP A 139 -19.68 31.70 41.15
N PRO A 140 -20.15 31.15 42.31
CA PRO A 140 -19.82 29.74 42.65
C PRO A 140 -20.72 28.94 43.66
N ALA A 141 -20.53 27.61 43.62
CA ALA A 141 -20.33 26.68 44.76
C ALA A 141 -21.45 26.18 45.72
N THR A 142 -21.28 24.88 46.07
CA THR A 142 -21.63 24.15 47.33
C THR A 142 -23.09 23.84 47.71
N GLY A 143 -23.36 22.56 48.02
CA GLY A 143 -24.55 22.13 48.79
C GLY A 143 -24.97 20.64 48.65
N SER A 144 -24.40 19.73 49.45
CA SER A 144 -24.93 18.37 49.68
C SER A 144 -25.32 18.20 51.15
N PRO A 145 -26.56 17.78 51.48
CA PRO A 145 -26.79 16.49 52.19
C PRO A 145 -28.18 15.82 51.89
N VAL A 146 -28.60 14.62 52.32
CA VAL A 146 -27.99 13.33 52.78
C VAL A 146 -29.09 12.21 52.67
N LEU A 147 -28.67 10.94 52.77
CA LEU A 147 -29.42 9.67 53.03
C LEU A 147 -30.92 9.70 53.48
N LEU A 148 -31.69 8.70 53.03
CA LEU A 148 -32.18 7.51 53.80
C LEU A 148 -33.03 6.60 52.86
N HIS A 149 -32.73 5.31 52.64
CA HIS A 149 -33.04 4.10 53.45
C HIS A 149 -34.54 3.74 53.60
N GLY A 150 -34.93 2.58 53.04
CA GLY A 150 -36.24 1.93 53.20
C GLY A 150 -36.31 0.61 52.39
N SER A 151 -36.84 -0.49 52.95
CA SER A 151 -36.76 -1.83 52.31
C SER A 151 -37.82 -2.82 52.83
N ARG A 152 -37.98 -3.97 52.12
CA ARG A 152 -38.82 -5.17 52.47
C ARG A 152 -40.35 -4.99 52.28
N HIS A 153 -41.22 -6.03 52.22
CA HIS A 153 -41.16 -7.43 51.72
C HIS A 153 -42.60 -8.03 51.75
N ALA A 154 -42.99 -8.85 50.75
CA ALA A 154 -43.93 -10.00 50.77
C ALA A 154 -44.07 -10.53 49.30
N ARG A 155 -44.17 -11.81 48.91
CA ARG A 155 -44.95 -12.99 49.37
C ARG A 155 -46.47 -12.80 49.20
N SER A 156 -47.27 -13.71 48.65
CA SER A 156 -47.08 -15.10 48.17
C SER A 156 -47.81 -15.27 46.81
N ALA A 157 -48.11 -16.41 46.18
CA ALA A 157 -48.07 -17.84 46.54
C ALA A 157 -47.61 -18.73 45.34
N ALA A 158 -48.26 -19.88 45.09
CA ALA A 158 -47.88 -20.83 44.03
C ALA A 158 -49.10 -21.56 43.40
N HIS A 159 -48.97 -21.97 42.13
CA HIS A 159 -49.58 -23.19 41.59
C HIS A 159 -48.85 -23.69 40.33
N ARG A 160 -48.93 -25.01 40.05
CA ARG A 160 -48.24 -25.68 38.93
C ARG A 160 -49.08 -26.86 38.40
N PRO A 161 -49.44 -26.86 37.11
CA PRO A 161 -49.69 -28.09 36.35
C PRO A 161 -48.62 -28.32 35.27
N GLU A 162 -48.52 -29.55 34.77
CA GLU A 162 -47.61 -29.94 33.68
C GLU A 162 -48.30 -30.01 32.31
N ARG A 163 -47.48 -29.93 31.25
CA ARG A 163 -47.68 -30.50 29.90
C ARG A 163 -48.92 -30.06 29.09
N THR A 164 -48.66 -29.15 28.15
CA THR A 164 -49.06 -29.33 26.75
C THR A 164 -47.88 -28.93 25.85
N ALA A 165 -47.68 -29.64 24.74
CA ALA A 165 -46.57 -29.38 23.83
C ALA A 165 -46.95 -28.29 22.81
N PRO A 166 -46.21 -27.17 22.70
CA PRO A 166 -46.49 -26.15 21.71
C PRO A 166 -46.12 -26.63 20.30
N ALA A 167 -46.98 -26.34 19.32
CA ALA A 167 -46.79 -26.71 17.93
C ALA A 167 -45.52 -26.06 17.33
N GLN A 168 -44.93 -26.72 16.32
CA GLN A 168 -43.76 -26.20 15.62
C GLN A 168 -44.10 -24.95 14.80
N VAL A 169 -43.80 -23.76 15.34
CA VAL A 169 -43.81 -22.52 14.56
C VAL A 169 -42.77 -22.64 13.43
N PRO A 170 -43.15 -22.43 12.15
CA PRO A 170 -42.21 -22.51 11.04
C PRO A 170 -41.10 -21.47 11.21
N ARG A 171 -39.86 -21.92 11.47
CA ARG A 171 -38.70 -21.02 11.55
C ARG A 171 -38.56 -20.30 10.20
N PRO A 172 -38.52 -18.95 10.16
CA PRO A 172 -38.31 -18.25 8.91
C PRO A 172 -36.98 -18.68 8.31
N ARG A 173 -36.99 -19.14 7.06
CA ARG A 173 -35.76 -19.50 6.33
C ARG A 173 -34.81 -18.31 6.40
N ARG A 174 -33.67 -18.48 7.07
CA ARG A 174 -32.54 -17.53 6.97
C ARG A 174 -32.17 -17.46 5.49
N LYS A 175 -32.61 -16.40 4.79
CA LYS A 175 -32.01 -16.01 3.51
C LYS A 175 -30.52 -15.87 3.78
N GLY A 176 -29.69 -16.62 3.05
CA GLY A 176 -28.25 -16.47 3.15
C GLY A 176 -27.90 -15.02 2.85
N GLY A 177 -27.22 -14.35 3.79
CA GLY A 177 -26.84 -12.95 3.59
C GLY A 177 -25.96 -12.84 2.35
N SER A 178 -26.41 -12.11 1.35
CA SER A 178 -25.61 -11.83 0.17
C SER A 178 -24.33 -11.12 0.62
N ARG A 179 -23.19 -11.79 0.45
CA ARG A 179 -21.88 -11.23 0.75
C ARG A 179 -21.65 -10.07 -0.22
N MET A 180 -21.90 -8.84 0.25
CA MET A 180 -21.85 -7.60 -0.54
C MET A 180 -20.59 -7.60 -1.42
N SER A 181 -20.78 -7.71 -2.73
CA SER A 181 -19.68 -7.78 -3.68
C SER A 181 -18.93 -6.46 -3.72
N ALA A 182 -17.60 -6.53 -3.67
CA ALA A 182 -16.77 -5.35 -3.90
C ALA A 182 -16.85 -4.95 -5.37
N SER A 183 -17.15 -3.68 -5.64
CA SER A 183 -16.87 -3.07 -6.94
C SER A 183 -15.47 -2.48 -6.91
N TYR A 184 -14.64 -2.88 -7.87
CA TYR A 184 -13.30 -2.33 -8.03
C TYR A 184 -13.29 -1.23 -9.10
N TYR A 185 -12.35 -0.30 -8.95
CA TYR A 185 -12.17 0.82 -9.86
C TYR A 185 -10.68 1.06 -10.13
N SER A 186 -10.39 1.42 -11.38
CA SER A 186 -9.11 1.91 -11.85
C SER A 186 -9.14 3.45 -11.82
N LEU A 187 -8.23 4.06 -11.09
CA LEU A 187 -8.06 5.52 -11.02
C LEU A 187 -6.82 5.92 -11.81
N SER A 188 -6.97 6.80 -12.80
CA SER A 188 -5.87 7.26 -13.68
C SER A 188 -5.67 8.77 -13.54
N PRO A 189 -4.44 9.28 -13.37
CA PRO A 189 -4.21 10.72 -13.23
C PRO A 189 -4.54 11.47 -14.52
N CYS A 190 -5.19 12.63 -14.41
CA CYS A 190 -5.35 13.54 -15.54
C CYS A 190 -4.05 14.28 -15.88
N ASP A 191 -3.17 14.51 -14.90
CA ASP A 191 -1.83 15.08 -15.11
C ASP A 191 -0.74 14.36 -14.28
N ALA A 192 -0.68 14.61 -12.97
CA ALA A 192 0.24 14.04 -11.98
C ALA A 192 -0.29 14.37 -10.58
N TRP A 193 -0.32 13.41 -9.65
CA TRP A 193 -0.94 13.62 -8.33
C TRP A 193 0.04 14.16 -7.29
N PHE A 194 -0.47 14.88 -6.29
CA PHE A 194 0.31 15.29 -5.12
C PHE A 194 -0.23 14.62 -3.86
N PHE A 195 0.63 13.89 -3.14
CA PHE A 195 0.26 13.14 -1.93
C PHE A 195 1.23 13.48 -0.80
N ARG A 196 1.06 14.66 -0.20
CA ARG A 196 1.96 15.19 0.84
C ARG A 196 2.14 14.21 2.02
N ASP A 197 3.36 14.17 2.58
CA ASP A 197 3.61 13.50 3.84
C ASP A 197 3.13 14.35 5.05
N GLY A 198 3.43 13.89 6.27
CA GLY A 198 3.00 14.53 7.52
C GLY A 198 3.73 15.81 7.90
N ARG A 199 4.59 16.39 7.04
CA ARG A 199 5.32 17.64 7.35
C ARG A 199 4.41 18.88 7.31
N PRO A 200 4.76 19.93 8.08
CA PRO A 200 4.26 21.29 7.86
C PRO A 200 4.50 21.73 6.41
N TYR A 201 3.53 22.47 5.87
CA TYR A 201 3.58 23.03 4.53
C TYR A 201 2.63 24.24 4.46
N HIS A 202 2.95 25.26 5.25
CA HIS A 202 2.22 26.53 5.31
C HIS A 202 3.01 27.62 4.58
N HIS A 203 2.28 28.50 3.89
CA HIS A 203 2.81 29.62 3.13
C HIS A 203 3.77 30.48 3.97
N GLY A 204 4.98 30.73 3.48
CA GLY A 204 6.04 31.44 4.21
C GLY A 204 6.97 30.58 5.06
N GLU A 205 6.70 29.29 5.27
CA GLU A 205 7.66 28.37 5.91
C GLU A 205 8.91 28.15 5.03
N SER A 206 10.11 28.23 5.62
CA SER A 206 11.40 28.13 4.92
C SER A 206 11.78 26.74 4.40
N ASN A 207 10.88 25.75 4.52
CA ASN A 207 11.16 24.33 4.28
C ASN A 207 10.28 23.70 3.19
N GLN A 208 9.71 24.53 2.30
CA GLN A 208 8.83 24.10 1.19
C GLN A 208 9.58 23.58 -0.05
N ALA A 209 10.88 23.30 0.06
CA ALA A 209 11.69 22.74 -1.01
C ALA A 209 11.50 21.21 -1.13
N ASP A 210 11.32 20.75 -2.36
CA ASP A 210 11.32 19.36 -2.83
C ASP A 210 10.50 18.37 -1.98
N VAL A 211 9.32 18.81 -1.53
CA VAL A 211 8.42 18.02 -0.67
C VAL A 211 7.90 16.80 -1.46
N PRO A 212 8.28 15.57 -1.07
CA PRO A 212 8.01 14.37 -1.87
C PRO A 212 6.59 13.87 -1.66
N SER A 213 5.91 13.51 -2.75
CA SER A 213 4.67 12.73 -2.66
C SER A 213 4.93 11.30 -2.19
N VAL A 214 4.12 10.84 -1.24
CA VAL A 214 4.07 9.44 -0.80
C VAL A 214 3.23 8.65 -1.79
N PHE A 215 3.81 7.60 -2.39
CA PHE A 215 3.09 6.71 -3.30
C PHE A 215 3.29 5.22 -2.94
N PRO A 216 2.23 4.39 -2.91
CA PRO A 216 0.81 4.75 -3.07
C PRO A 216 0.30 5.72 -1.98
N PRO A 217 -0.80 6.46 -2.23
CA PRO A 217 -1.42 7.30 -1.20
C PRO A 217 -1.99 6.45 -0.06
N SER A 218 -2.22 7.09 1.09
CA SER A 218 -2.86 6.43 2.24
C SER A 218 -4.28 5.94 1.87
N PRO A 219 -4.71 4.76 2.38
CA PRO A 219 -6.12 4.33 2.32
C PRO A 219 -7.09 5.41 2.85
N ARG A 220 -6.67 6.21 3.84
CA ARG A 220 -7.41 7.36 4.38
C ARG A 220 -7.63 8.45 3.32
N THR A 221 -6.64 8.72 2.47
CA THR A 221 -6.72 9.70 1.37
C THR A 221 -7.70 9.23 0.28
N LEU A 222 -7.62 7.96 -0.12
CA LEU A 222 -8.51 7.39 -1.13
C LEU A 222 -9.97 7.36 -0.66
N SER A 223 -10.23 6.79 0.51
CA SER A 223 -11.57 6.74 1.08
C SER A 223 -12.17 8.14 1.31
N GLY A 224 -11.37 9.12 1.74
CA GLY A 224 -11.80 10.52 1.83
C GLY A 224 -12.18 11.14 0.48
N ALA A 225 -11.32 11.01 -0.53
CA ALA A 225 -11.57 11.51 -1.89
C ALA A 225 -12.83 10.89 -2.52
N LEU A 226 -13.01 9.58 -2.35
CA LEU A 226 -14.14 8.83 -2.91
C LEU A 226 -15.45 9.17 -2.21
N ARG A 227 -15.46 9.33 -0.87
CA ARG A 227 -16.63 9.83 -0.12
C ARG A 227 -17.02 11.25 -0.58
N ALA A 228 -16.05 12.14 -0.73
CA ALA A 228 -16.30 13.51 -1.19
C ALA A 228 -16.76 13.59 -2.67
N ALA A 229 -16.31 12.68 -3.53
CA ALA A 229 -16.78 12.55 -4.90
C ALA A 229 -18.24 12.04 -4.96
N LEU A 230 -18.55 11.01 -4.19
CA LEU A 230 -19.90 10.46 -4.05
C LEU A 230 -20.88 11.52 -3.48
N ALA A 231 -20.48 12.27 -2.45
CA ALA A 231 -21.29 13.35 -1.91
C ALA A 231 -21.59 14.43 -2.96
N ARG A 232 -20.58 14.85 -3.74
CA ARG A 232 -20.77 15.84 -4.83
C ARG A 232 -21.73 15.38 -5.92
N ALA A 233 -21.72 14.09 -6.25
CA ALA A 233 -22.67 13.51 -7.20
C ALA A 233 -24.11 13.43 -6.67
N HIS A 234 -24.30 13.54 -5.34
CA HIS A 234 -25.58 13.48 -4.66
C HIS A 234 -25.95 14.82 -3.99
N GLY A 235 -25.63 15.93 -4.67
CA GLY A 235 -26.14 17.27 -4.34
C GLY A 235 -25.37 18.05 -3.27
N TRP A 236 -24.22 17.57 -2.78
CA TRP A 236 -23.37 18.35 -1.87
C TRP A 236 -22.41 19.26 -2.64
N HIS A 237 -22.58 20.58 -2.49
CA HIS A 237 -21.79 21.58 -3.21
C HIS A 237 -21.08 22.59 -2.30
N ASP A 238 -21.57 22.80 -1.07
CA ASP A 238 -21.25 23.98 -0.25
C ASP A 238 -19.91 23.90 0.51
N GLY A 239 -19.10 22.87 0.28
CA GLY A 239 -17.78 22.68 0.90
C GLY A 239 -17.77 22.33 2.40
N HIS A 240 -18.83 22.64 3.13
CA HIS A 240 -19.06 22.29 4.53
C HIS A 240 -19.44 20.80 4.72
N ARG A 241 -19.94 20.40 5.90
CA ARG A 241 -20.47 19.04 6.14
C ARG A 241 -21.58 18.69 5.13
N TRP A 242 -21.53 17.49 4.55
CA TRP A 242 -22.57 17.02 3.63
C TRP A 242 -23.92 16.76 4.32
N PRO A 243 -25.05 16.74 3.58
CA PRO A 243 -26.38 16.56 4.18
C PRO A 243 -26.48 15.29 5.04
N PRO A 244 -27.13 15.34 6.22
CA PRO A 244 -27.23 14.18 7.12
C PRO A 244 -27.85 12.92 6.49
N ALA A 245 -28.67 13.07 5.45
CA ALA A 245 -29.22 11.96 4.67
C ALA A 245 -28.15 11.08 4.00
N LEU A 246 -26.93 11.59 3.78
CA LEU A 246 -25.82 10.82 3.23
C LEU A 246 -25.01 10.08 4.31
N ASN A 247 -25.15 10.43 5.59
CA ASN A 247 -24.39 9.84 6.70
C ASN A 247 -24.54 8.30 6.83
N PRO A 248 -25.71 7.67 6.58
CA PRO A 248 -25.83 6.22 6.65
C PRO A 248 -24.89 5.50 5.68
N VAL A 249 -24.67 6.06 4.49
CA VAL A 249 -23.78 5.48 3.47
C VAL A 249 -22.37 6.01 3.62
N LEU A 250 -22.18 7.32 3.52
CA LEU A 250 -20.86 7.97 3.46
C LEU A 250 -20.22 8.19 4.85
N GLY A 251 -20.93 7.90 5.94
CA GLY A 251 -20.49 8.18 7.30
C GLY A 251 -20.56 9.66 7.66
N ASP A 252 -20.22 9.99 8.91
CA ASP A 252 -20.49 11.31 9.48
C ASP A 252 -19.24 12.05 10.00
N GLY A 253 -18.06 11.41 9.96
CA GLY A 253 -16.78 11.96 10.43
C GLY A 253 -15.56 11.31 9.76
N PRO A 254 -14.32 11.63 10.19
CA PRO A 254 -13.10 11.08 9.61
C PRO A 254 -13.03 9.56 9.75
N HIS A 255 -13.41 9.00 10.90
CA HIS A 255 -13.28 7.57 11.23
C HIS A 255 -14.56 6.74 11.04
N HIS A 256 -15.72 7.40 10.92
CA HIS A 256 -16.99 6.74 10.64
C HIS A 256 -17.30 6.83 9.16
N LEU A 257 -17.39 5.67 8.49
CA LEU A 257 -17.52 5.55 7.03
C LEU A 257 -18.90 4.99 6.60
N GLY A 258 -19.90 5.02 7.49
CA GLY A 258 -21.27 4.57 7.20
C GLY A 258 -21.33 3.07 6.85
N THR A 259 -21.91 2.72 5.71
CA THR A 259 -21.87 1.35 5.18
C THR A 259 -20.55 1.00 4.50
N LEU A 260 -19.71 1.97 4.14
CA LEU A 260 -18.55 1.73 3.29
C LEU A 260 -17.42 0.95 3.99
N GLN A 261 -16.78 0.09 3.18
CA GLN A 261 -15.56 -0.65 3.47
C GLN A 261 -14.71 -0.66 2.19
N PHE A 262 -13.46 -0.19 2.27
CA PHE A 262 -12.57 -0.05 1.10
C PHE A 262 -11.53 -1.17 1.01
N THR A 263 -11.10 -1.52 -0.20
CA THR A 263 -9.95 -2.42 -0.52
C THR A 263 -8.83 -1.60 -1.16
N GLY A 264 -7.58 -1.91 -0.81
CA GLY A 264 -6.39 -1.27 -1.38
C GLY A 264 -5.84 -0.08 -0.57
N PRO A 265 -4.89 0.68 -1.13
CA PRO A 265 -4.51 0.71 -2.54
C PRO A 265 -3.78 -0.53 -3.03
N PHE A 266 -3.93 -0.80 -4.33
CA PHE A 266 -3.04 -1.63 -5.14
C PHE A 266 -2.73 -0.87 -6.44
N LEU A 267 -1.75 -1.30 -7.23
CA LEU A 267 -1.53 -0.74 -8.56
C LEU A 267 -2.07 -1.67 -9.62
N ILE A 268 -2.45 -1.14 -10.79
CA ILE A 268 -2.87 -1.92 -11.96
C ILE A 268 -1.88 -1.61 -13.09
N ARG A 269 -1.37 -2.64 -13.78
CA ARG A 269 -0.47 -2.51 -14.93
C ARG A 269 -1.06 -3.23 -16.15
N GLY A 270 -1.16 -2.53 -17.28
CA GLY A 270 -1.74 -3.02 -18.54
C GLY A 270 -3.03 -2.30 -18.94
N ILE A 271 -3.78 -2.85 -19.90
CA ILE A 271 -5.13 -2.37 -20.29
C ILE A 271 -6.07 -3.59 -20.45
N GLY A 272 -7.34 -3.41 -20.07
CA GLY A 272 -8.41 -4.40 -20.32
C GLY A 272 -8.12 -5.79 -19.70
N PRO A 273 -8.49 -6.90 -20.38
CA PRO A 273 -8.28 -8.26 -19.86
C PRO A 273 -6.81 -8.64 -19.61
N SER A 274 -5.86 -7.91 -20.19
CA SER A 274 -4.42 -8.12 -19.97
C SER A 274 -3.91 -7.48 -18.67
N ALA A 275 -4.59 -6.47 -18.13
CA ALA A 275 -4.08 -5.76 -16.96
C ALA A 275 -4.12 -6.63 -15.70
N ARG A 276 -3.15 -6.42 -14.81
CA ARG A 276 -2.95 -7.18 -13.58
C ARG A 276 -2.82 -6.23 -12.39
N SER A 277 -3.37 -6.64 -11.25
CA SER A 277 -3.05 -6.01 -9.98
C SER A 277 -1.60 -6.33 -9.56
N LEU A 278 -0.97 -5.33 -8.96
CA LEU A 278 0.37 -5.34 -8.40
C LEU A 278 0.27 -4.98 -6.91
N TRP A 279 1.00 -5.72 -6.09
CA TRP A 279 1.11 -5.52 -4.65
C TRP A 279 2.58 -5.30 -4.24
N PRO A 280 2.86 -4.64 -3.11
CA PRO A 280 4.23 -4.49 -2.61
C PRO A 280 4.88 -5.85 -2.32
N MET A 281 6.13 -6.03 -2.74
CA MET A 281 6.83 -7.32 -2.57
C MET A 281 6.97 -7.69 -1.07
N PRO A 282 6.55 -8.90 -0.65
CA PRO A 282 6.65 -9.34 0.73
C PRO A 282 8.09 -9.33 1.28
N ARG A 283 8.28 -8.69 2.45
CA ARG A 283 9.58 -8.42 3.09
C ARG A 283 10.33 -9.66 3.58
N HIS A 284 9.65 -10.80 3.66
CA HIS A 284 10.30 -12.10 3.87
C HIS A 284 10.96 -12.70 2.62
N LEU A 285 11.08 -11.96 1.50
CA LEU A 285 11.97 -12.34 0.40
C LEU A 285 13.31 -11.60 0.50
N LEU A 286 14.36 -12.25 0.03
CA LEU A 286 15.70 -11.69 -0.19
C LEU A 286 16.10 -11.89 -1.65
N GLY A 287 16.83 -10.92 -2.20
CA GLY A 287 17.26 -10.94 -3.60
C GLY A 287 18.59 -10.25 -3.86
N SER A 288 19.04 -10.30 -5.11
CA SER A 288 20.31 -9.72 -5.58
C SER A 288 20.04 -8.81 -6.79
N HIS A 289 20.64 -7.62 -6.85
CA HIS A 289 20.60 -6.82 -8.08
C HIS A 289 21.54 -7.38 -9.14
N GLN A 290 21.05 -7.57 -10.36
CA GLN A 290 21.85 -7.96 -11.52
C GLN A 290 21.33 -7.20 -12.75
N LYS A 291 22.22 -6.48 -13.44
CA LYS A 291 21.87 -5.57 -14.57
C LYS A 291 20.73 -4.61 -14.18
N GLY A 292 20.88 -3.91 -13.05
CA GLY A 292 19.88 -3.02 -12.46
C GLY A 292 18.77 -3.75 -11.68
N ARG A 293 18.15 -4.75 -12.29
CA ARG A 293 16.96 -5.44 -11.74
C ARG A 293 17.25 -6.25 -10.48
N TRP A 294 16.32 -6.19 -9.51
CA TRP A 294 16.30 -7.06 -8.32
C TRP A 294 15.78 -8.44 -8.71
N ILE A 295 16.52 -9.49 -8.37
CA ILE A 295 16.18 -10.90 -8.65
C ILE A 295 16.03 -11.65 -7.32
N PRO A 296 14.92 -12.37 -7.07
CA PRO A 296 14.72 -13.13 -5.85
C PRO A 296 15.73 -14.27 -5.74
N ARG A 297 16.16 -14.57 -4.51
CA ARG A 297 17.19 -15.58 -4.21
C ARG A 297 16.81 -16.53 -3.09
N ALA A 298 16.16 -16.02 -2.06
CA ALA A 298 15.76 -16.82 -0.91
C ALA A 298 14.51 -16.22 -0.24
N PHE A 299 13.88 -17.02 0.60
CA PHE A 299 13.02 -16.51 1.66
C PHE A 299 13.83 -16.22 2.92
N LEU A 300 13.26 -15.42 3.82
CA LEU A 300 13.55 -15.44 5.25
C LEU A 300 12.57 -16.42 5.91
N ILE A 301 13.03 -17.14 6.93
CA ILE A 301 12.19 -17.96 7.82
C ILE A 301 12.64 -17.76 9.28
N PRO A 302 11.81 -18.06 10.29
CA PRO A 302 12.25 -18.03 11.69
C PRO A 302 13.45 -18.93 11.91
N ASP A 303 14.44 -18.49 12.67
CA ASP A 303 15.50 -19.37 13.14
C ASP A 303 14.93 -20.47 14.07
N SER A 304 15.55 -21.64 14.03
CA SER A 304 15.42 -22.70 15.03
C SER A 304 15.77 -22.24 16.45
N ARG A 305 16.71 -21.29 16.58
CA ARG A 305 17.20 -20.76 17.85
C ARG A 305 16.45 -19.51 18.27
N GLU A 306 16.09 -19.46 19.55
CA GLU A 306 15.67 -18.22 20.21
C GLU A 306 16.88 -17.38 20.65
N ILE A 307 16.76 -16.08 20.40
CA ILE A 307 17.77 -15.07 20.66
C ILE A 307 17.15 -14.07 21.64
N PRO A 308 17.75 -13.84 22.82
CA PRO A 308 17.30 -12.79 23.73
C PRO A 308 17.41 -11.40 23.09
N SER A 309 16.36 -10.60 23.23
CA SER A 309 16.26 -9.23 22.73
C SER A 309 15.45 -8.35 23.69
N ASP A 310 15.39 -7.06 23.41
CA ASP A 310 14.46 -6.09 24.01
C ASP A 310 12.98 -6.47 23.80
N LEU A 311 12.67 -7.24 22.76
CA LEU A 311 11.36 -7.85 22.50
C LEU A 311 11.14 -9.21 23.22
N GLY A 312 12.05 -9.59 24.11
CA GLY A 312 12.12 -10.89 24.78
C GLY A 312 12.93 -11.93 23.99
N SER A 313 12.84 -13.21 24.38
CA SER A 313 13.39 -14.31 23.58
C SER A 313 12.58 -14.48 22.30
N ARG A 314 13.21 -14.30 21.12
CA ARG A 314 12.53 -14.36 19.81
C ARG A 314 13.36 -15.12 18.78
N ARG A 315 12.67 -15.74 17.81
CA ARG A 315 13.29 -16.42 16.67
C ARG A 315 13.47 -15.41 15.54
N LEU A 316 14.66 -14.81 15.45
CA LEU A 316 14.92 -13.80 14.41
C LEU A 316 14.85 -14.42 13.00
N PRO A 317 14.48 -13.66 11.96
CA PRO A 317 14.45 -14.19 10.60
C PRO A 317 15.86 -14.48 10.06
N ARG A 318 16.10 -15.70 9.57
CA ARG A 318 17.34 -16.10 8.88
C ARG A 318 17.10 -16.39 7.40
N PRO A 319 18.11 -16.21 6.52
CA PRO A 319 18.02 -16.67 5.13
C PRO A 319 17.73 -18.17 5.03
N ASN A 320 16.82 -18.53 4.14
CA ASN A 320 16.41 -19.89 3.85
C ASN A 320 17.19 -20.41 2.63
N LEU A 321 18.42 -20.87 2.88
CA LEU A 321 19.39 -21.26 1.85
C LEU A 321 19.73 -22.75 1.94
N PRO A 322 20.04 -23.43 0.80
CA PRO A 322 20.62 -24.75 0.82
C PRO A 322 21.92 -24.82 1.64
N PRO A 323 22.22 -25.95 2.30
CA PRO A 323 23.46 -26.13 3.06
C PRO A 323 24.71 -25.77 2.23
N GLY A 324 25.65 -25.04 2.84
CA GLY A 324 26.90 -24.61 2.20
C GLY A 324 26.81 -23.36 1.32
N GLN A 325 25.62 -22.80 1.05
CA GLN A 325 25.52 -21.51 0.35
C GLN A 325 25.80 -20.33 1.29
N SER A 326 26.58 -19.35 0.81
CA SER A 326 26.90 -18.14 1.56
C SER A 326 25.74 -17.14 1.55
N GLN A 327 25.52 -16.44 2.66
CA GLN A 327 24.50 -15.40 2.83
C GLN A 327 24.86 -14.04 2.18
N GLY A 328 25.99 -13.97 1.48
CA GLY A 328 26.59 -12.71 1.02
C GLY A 328 25.82 -11.98 -0.08
N GLY A 329 25.61 -10.66 0.13
CA GLY A 329 25.19 -9.74 -0.93
C GLY A 329 23.69 -9.65 -1.20
N PHE A 330 22.84 -10.35 -0.44
CA PHE A 330 21.39 -10.21 -0.56
C PHE A 330 20.87 -8.89 0.03
N LYS A 331 19.80 -8.36 -0.56
CA LYS A 331 19.08 -7.16 -0.15
C LYS A 331 17.58 -7.43 -0.03
N PRO A 332 16.86 -6.71 0.88
CA PRO A 332 15.41 -6.70 0.90
C PRO A 332 14.83 -6.13 -0.42
N PRO A 333 13.54 -6.38 -0.72
CA PRO A 333 12.87 -5.87 -1.92
C PRO A 333 12.44 -4.41 -1.76
N GLU A 334 13.40 -3.50 -1.71
CA GLU A 334 13.13 -2.06 -1.67
C GLU A 334 12.61 -1.55 -3.01
N ALA A 335 11.48 -0.85 -2.99
CA ALA A 335 10.78 -0.34 -4.19
C ALA A 335 10.41 -1.42 -5.25
N VAL A 336 10.25 -2.68 -4.85
CA VAL A 336 9.83 -3.79 -5.74
C VAL A 336 8.36 -4.14 -5.54
N TRP A 337 7.67 -4.39 -6.65
CA TRP A 337 6.29 -4.86 -6.73
C TRP A 337 6.20 -6.26 -7.32
N VAL A 338 5.11 -6.96 -7.04
CA VAL A 338 4.80 -8.29 -7.57
C VAL A 338 3.35 -8.35 -8.09
N THR A 339 3.12 -9.03 -9.22
CA THR A 339 1.76 -9.32 -9.71
C THR A 339 1.04 -10.28 -8.77
N SER A 340 -0.29 -10.30 -8.81
CA SER A 340 -1.07 -11.29 -8.03
C SER A 340 -0.67 -12.74 -8.34
N ARG A 341 -0.28 -13.07 -9.59
CA ARG A 341 0.26 -14.40 -9.97
C ARG A 341 1.54 -14.73 -9.19
N GLY A 342 2.48 -13.78 -9.15
CA GLY A 342 3.71 -13.94 -8.36
C GLY A 342 3.47 -13.91 -6.84
N LEU A 343 2.42 -13.22 -6.40
CA LEU A 343 2.05 -13.21 -4.99
C LEU A 343 1.42 -14.55 -4.56
N GLU A 344 0.61 -15.18 -5.40
CA GLU A 344 0.06 -16.53 -5.19
C GLU A 344 1.18 -17.58 -5.10
N ARG A 345 2.24 -17.45 -5.90
CA ARG A 345 3.46 -18.26 -5.77
C ARG A 345 4.13 -18.04 -4.42
N ILE A 346 4.31 -16.78 -4.01
CA ILE A 346 4.91 -16.44 -2.72
C ILE A 346 4.09 -17.02 -1.55
N LEU A 347 2.76 -16.87 -1.58
CA LEU A 347 1.86 -17.43 -0.57
C LEU A 347 1.86 -18.97 -0.57
N THR A 348 2.22 -19.62 -1.68
CA THR A 348 2.44 -21.07 -1.77
C THR A 348 3.91 -21.49 -1.54
N GLY A 349 4.74 -20.61 -0.97
CA GLY A 349 6.14 -20.89 -0.59
C GLY A 349 7.13 -20.94 -1.76
N ARG A 350 6.76 -20.41 -2.94
CA ARG A 350 7.56 -20.44 -4.18
C ARG A 350 8.03 -19.03 -4.56
N LEU A 351 9.24 -18.91 -5.09
CA LEU A 351 9.74 -17.62 -5.58
C LEU A 351 8.96 -17.18 -6.85
N PRO A 352 8.74 -15.87 -7.03
CA PRO A 352 8.12 -15.33 -8.24
C PRO A 352 9.08 -15.41 -9.44
N GLU A 353 8.49 -15.45 -10.64
CA GLU A 353 9.17 -15.43 -11.93
C GLU A 353 9.50 -14.00 -12.40
N ALA A 354 10.45 -13.87 -13.32
CA ALA A 354 11.03 -12.56 -13.68
C ALA A 354 10.05 -11.61 -14.42
N ASP A 355 8.94 -12.12 -14.97
CA ASP A 355 7.86 -11.33 -15.57
C ASP A 355 6.82 -10.86 -14.53
N GLU A 356 6.79 -11.47 -13.34
CA GLU A 356 5.87 -11.14 -12.26
C GLU A 356 6.37 -9.98 -11.38
N ILE A 357 7.64 -9.60 -11.52
CA ILE A 357 8.35 -8.65 -10.67
C ILE A 357 8.51 -7.32 -11.41
N VAL A 358 8.14 -6.22 -10.77
CA VAL A 358 8.22 -4.87 -11.38
C VAL A 358 8.87 -3.89 -10.41
N PRO A 359 9.96 -3.19 -10.79
CA PRO A 359 10.50 -2.11 -9.95
C PRO A 359 9.61 -0.86 -10.04
N ALA A 360 9.57 -0.05 -8.98
CA ALA A 360 8.73 1.16 -8.93
C ALA A 360 9.00 2.16 -10.07
N GLU A 361 10.26 2.24 -10.54
CA GLU A 361 10.67 3.08 -11.68
C GLU A 361 10.07 2.65 -13.04
N GLU A 362 9.55 1.43 -13.16
CA GLU A 362 8.75 0.97 -14.32
C GLU A 362 7.24 1.29 -14.17
N LEU A 363 6.84 1.91 -13.06
CA LEU A 363 5.45 2.17 -12.68
C LEU A 363 5.14 3.66 -12.50
N TRP A 364 6.02 4.42 -11.86
CA TRP A 364 5.90 5.86 -11.71
C TRP A 364 7.26 6.54 -11.58
N THR A 365 7.27 7.85 -11.83
CA THR A 365 8.39 8.75 -11.52
C THR A 365 7.92 9.90 -10.62
N LEU A 366 8.88 10.55 -9.96
CA LEU A 366 8.63 11.81 -9.25
C LEU A 366 8.94 13.00 -10.17
N GLU A 367 8.04 13.98 -10.18
CA GLU A 367 8.11 15.19 -11.00
C GLU A 367 8.16 16.41 -10.08
N SER A 368 9.33 17.01 -9.90
CA SER A 368 9.45 18.32 -9.27
C SER A 368 8.80 19.38 -10.17
N ARG A 369 7.99 20.25 -9.57
CA ARG A 369 7.53 21.50 -10.19
C ARG A 369 7.80 22.64 -9.23
N ILE A 370 8.32 23.76 -9.74
CA ILE A 370 8.47 24.99 -8.96
C ILE A 370 7.23 25.87 -9.21
N GLY A 371 6.51 26.19 -8.14
CA GLY A 371 5.45 27.17 -8.12
C GLY A 371 5.92 28.49 -7.49
N LEU A 372 5.29 29.59 -7.92
CA LEU A 372 5.49 30.91 -7.34
C LEU A 372 4.12 31.60 -7.23
N ARG A 373 3.85 32.21 -6.07
CA ARG A 373 2.79 33.20 -5.92
C ARG A 373 3.27 34.55 -6.48
N ARG A 374 2.32 35.32 -7.01
CA ARG A 374 2.51 36.73 -7.37
C ARG A 374 1.58 37.58 -6.52
N GLN A 375 2.04 38.75 -6.10
CA GLN A 375 1.16 39.77 -5.55
C GLN A 375 0.27 40.32 -6.70
N PRO A 376 -1.05 40.48 -6.51
CA PRO A 376 -1.93 40.93 -7.59
C PRO A 376 -1.54 42.29 -8.17
N ASP A 377 -1.19 43.25 -7.31
CA ASP A 377 -1.03 44.66 -7.69
C ASP A 377 0.37 44.96 -8.23
N SER A 378 1.42 44.42 -7.60
CA SER A 378 2.81 44.62 -8.02
C SER A 378 3.27 43.62 -9.09
N LEU A 379 2.52 42.53 -9.30
CA LEU A 379 2.84 41.42 -10.20
C LEU A 379 4.15 40.66 -9.92
N ILE A 380 4.83 41.00 -8.82
CA ILE A 380 6.12 40.48 -8.33
C ILE A 380 5.90 39.34 -7.32
N VAL A 381 6.92 38.50 -7.14
CA VAL A 381 6.97 37.40 -6.15
C VAL A 381 7.37 37.95 -4.78
N GLY A 382 6.59 37.66 -3.74
CA GLY A 382 6.91 38.05 -2.36
C GLY A 382 8.00 37.19 -1.70
N PRO A 383 8.65 37.66 -0.63
CA PRO A 383 9.52 36.81 0.19
C PRO A 383 8.73 35.63 0.78
N GLY A 384 9.11 34.40 0.44
CA GLY A 384 8.42 33.17 0.88
C GLY A 384 7.27 32.68 -0.02
N ASP A 385 7.07 33.30 -1.19
CA ASP A 385 6.04 32.93 -2.18
C ASP A 385 6.45 31.75 -3.11
N LEU A 386 7.64 31.16 -2.92
CA LEU A 386 8.22 30.09 -3.76
C LEU A 386 8.05 28.71 -3.11
N TYR A 387 7.59 27.71 -3.89
CA TYR A 387 7.33 26.35 -3.40
C TYR A 387 7.74 25.28 -4.42
N SER A 388 8.32 24.15 -3.98
CA SER A 388 8.75 23.03 -4.86
C SER A 388 8.09 21.70 -4.45
N PRO A 389 6.81 21.47 -4.83
CA PRO A 389 6.15 20.18 -4.68
C PRO A 389 6.62 19.14 -5.71
N CYS A 390 6.95 17.94 -5.24
CA CYS A 390 7.29 16.78 -6.08
C CYS A 390 6.08 15.85 -6.25
N TYR A 391 5.51 15.83 -7.46
CA TYR A 391 4.33 15.07 -7.86
C TYR A 391 4.65 13.62 -8.22
N VAL A 392 3.63 12.74 -8.21
CA VAL A 392 3.67 11.39 -8.77
C VAL A 392 3.16 11.42 -10.21
N ARG A 393 4.00 11.05 -11.17
CA ARG A 393 3.58 10.77 -12.55
C ARG A 393 3.57 9.25 -12.78
N LEU A 394 2.38 8.68 -12.96
CA LEU A 394 2.26 7.28 -13.37
C LEU A 394 2.73 7.10 -14.81
N HIS A 395 3.31 5.92 -15.10
CA HIS A 395 3.75 5.57 -16.45
C HIS A 395 2.57 5.11 -17.31
N PRO A 396 2.67 5.16 -18.65
CA PRO A 396 1.58 4.74 -19.53
C PRO A 396 1.14 3.29 -19.28
N ARG A 397 -0.18 3.09 -19.10
CA ARG A 397 -0.80 1.81 -18.71
C ARG A 397 -0.52 1.40 -17.26
N VAL A 398 -0.36 2.38 -16.36
CA VAL A 398 -0.34 2.20 -14.91
C VAL A 398 -1.44 3.06 -14.28
N SER A 399 -2.26 2.45 -13.42
CA SER A 399 -3.32 3.15 -12.68
C SER A 399 -3.36 2.68 -11.21
N LEU A 400 -4.06 3.45 -10.38
CA LEU A 400 -4.22 3.18 -8.95
C LEU A 400 -5.54 2.45 -8.72
N GLY A 401 -5.47 1.24 -8.19
CA GLY A 401 -6.63 0.39 -7.92
C GLY A 401 -7.21 0.60 -6.53
N VAL A 402 -8.54 0.64 -6.46
CA VAL A 402 -9.32 0.69 -5.22
C VAL A 402 -10.54 -0.21 -5.32
N GLY A 403 -11.02 -0.76 -4.21
CA GLY A 403 -12.33 -1.43 -4.13
C GLY A 403 -13.24 -0.77 -3.12
N ILE A 404 -14.55 -0.87 -3.35
CA ILE A 404 -15.60 -0.34 -2.48
C ILE A 404 -16.65 -1.45 -2.26
N GLN A 405 -16.93 -1.74 -0.99
CA GLN A 405 -18.08 -2.52 -0.53
C GLN A 405 -19.05 -1.58 0.23
N GLY A 406 -20.33 -1.95 0.28
CA GLY A 406 -21.34 -1.23 1.05
C GLY A 406 -21.96 0.00 0.36
N LEU A 407 -21.57 0.31 -0.88
CA LEU A 407 -22.21 1.34 -1.70
C LEU A 407 -23.57 0.82 -2.23
N PRO A 408 -24.68 1.58 -2.15
CA PRO A 408 -25.97 1.16 -2.68
C PRO A 408 -26.03 1.39 -4.20
N GLU A 409 -26.86 0.62 -4.90
CA GLU A 409 -27.01 0.64 -6.36
C GLU A 409 -27.32 2.04 -6.93
N SER A 410 -28.12 2.85 -6.22
CA SER A 410 -28.43 4.24 -6.58
C SER A 410 -27.22 5.20 -6.56
N MET A 411 -26.09 4.79 -5.98
CA MET A 411 -24.83 5.53 -5.97
C MET A 411 -23.75 4.92 -6.88
N HIS A 412 -24.12 3.96 -7.75
CA HIS A 412 -23.23 3.41 -8.78
C HIS A 412 -23.48 4.05 -10.16
N PRO A 413 -22.45 4.16 -11.02
CA PRO A 413 -21.02 3.97 -10.73
C PRO A 413 -20.43 5.15 -9.94
N LEU A 414 -19.14 5.08 -9.60
CA LEU A 414 -18.39 6.28 -9.22
C LEU A 414 -18.47 7.37 -10.31
N PRO A 415 -18.40 8.65 -9.95
CA PRO A 415 -18.25 9.74 -10.92
C PRO A 415 -16.99 9.52 -11.78
N PRO A 416 -17.07 9.68 -13.13
CA PRO A 416 -15.97 9.33 -14.03
C PRO A 416 -14.75 10.25 -13.90
N LEU A 417 -14.88 11.37 -13.19
CA LEU A 417 -13.83 12.32 -12.88
C LEU A 417 -13.99 12.80 -11.44
N LEU A 418 -12.91 12.74 -10.64
CA LEU A 418 -12.92 13.13 -9.23
C LEU A 418 -11.60 13.77 -8.79
N ALA A 419 -11.66 14.60 -7.75
CA ALA A 419 -10.46 15.18 -7.14
C ALA A 419 -9.75 14.15 -6.24
N LEU A 420 -8.43 13.99 -6.41
CA LEU A 420 -7.60 13.03 -5.67
C LEU A 420 -6.21 13.61 -5.38
N GLY A 421 -5.87 13.70 -4.10
CA GLY A 421 -4.62 14.31 -3.62
C GLY A 421 -4.78 15.79 -3.24
N GLY A 422 -3.64 16.46 -3.05
CA GLY A 422 -3.57 17.92 -2.89
C GLY A 422 -3.56 18.65 -4.24
N GLU A 423 -3.36 19.98 -4.21
CA GLU A 423 -3.20 20.82 -5.41
C GLU A 423 -4.32 20.65 -6.46
N SER A 424 -5.55 20.37 -6.00
CA SER A 424 -6.76 20.14 -6.81
C SER A 424 -6.60 19.15 -7.97
N ARG A 425 -5.69 18.17 -7.85
CA ARG A 425 -5.41 17.20 -8.93
C ARG A 425 -6.59 16.24 -9.14
N LEU A 426 -6.73 15.77 -10.37
CA LEU A 426 -7.87 14.99 -10.83
C LEU A 426 -7.49 13.55 -11.18
N ALA A 427 -8.44 12.65 -10.98
CA ALA A 427 -8.39 11.25 -11.37
C ALA A 427 -9.61 10.92 -12.25
N ALA A 428 -9.38 10.33 -13.41
CA ALA A 428 -10.42 9.62 -14.15
C ALA A 428 -10.68 8.28 -13.44
N ALA A 429 -11.95 7.87 -13.32
CA ALA A 429 -12.35 6.66 -12.60
C ALA A 429 -13.13 5.71 -13.51
N GLU A 430 -12.61 4.50 -13.69
CA GLU A 430 -13.18 3.47 -14.57
C GLU A 430 -13.50 2.19 -13.77
N PRO A 431 -14.64 1.51 -14.01
CA PRO A 431 -14.93 0.22 -13.38
C PRO A 431 -13.87 -0.84 -13.74
N TRP A 432 -13.37 -1.54 -12.72
CA TRP A 432 -12.38 -2.61 -12.87
C TRP A 432 -13.03 -3.98 -12.61
N PRO A 433 -13.16 -4.88 -13.61
CA PRO A 433 -13.96 -6.10 -13.47
C PRO A 433 -13.21 -7.29 -12.82
N GLN A 434 -11.90 -7.19 -12.59
CA GLN A 434 -11.11 -8.29 -12.03
C GLN A 434 -10.97 -8.16 -10.50
N ASN A 435 -11.07 -9.28 -9.79
CA ASN A 435 -10.68 -9.33 -8.37
C ASN A 435 -9.17 -9.06 -8.24
N PRO A 436 -8.73 -8.04 -7.48
CA PRO A 436 -7.32 -7.68 -7.41
C PRO A 436 -6.55 -8.48 -6.35
N LEU A 437 -7.24 -9.13 -5.41
CA LEU A 437 -6.66 -9.91 -4.32
C LEU A 437 -6.07 -11.23 -4.87
N PRO A 438 -4.90 -11.68 -4.38
CA PRO A 438 -4.35 -12.98 -4.73
C PRO A 438 -5.26 -14.10 -4.22
N ALA A 439 -5.20 -15.27 -4.86
CA ALA A 439 -5.77 -16.49 -4.31
C ALA A 439 -5.02 -16.96 -3.03
N ALA A 440 -5.76 -17.51 -2.08
CA ALA A 440 -5.19 -18.25 -0.96
C ALA A 440 -4.60 -19.60 -1.43
N PRO A 441 -3.53 -20.11 -0.80
CA PRO A 441 -3.20 -21.53 -0.90
C PRO A 441 -4.40 -22.36 -0.45
N GLY A 442 -4.76 -23.42 -1.19
CA GLY A 442 -5.92 -24.25 -0.83
C GLY A 442 -5.77 -24.81 0.59
N VAL A 443 -6.83 -24.75 1.39
CA VAL A 443 -6.81 -25.02 2.85
C VAL A 443 -6.09 -26.33 3.23
N ASN A 444 -6.22 -27.39 2.41
CA ASN A 444 -5.54 -28.69 2.61
C ASN A 444 -4.01 -28.65 2.51
N SER A 445 -3.40 -27.53 2.08
CA SER A 445 -1.94 -27.33 2.12
C SER A 445 -1.41 -26.90 3.49
N PHE A 446 -2.29 -26.46 4.39
CA PHE A 446 -1.96 -26.11 5.78
C PHE A 446 -2.09 -27.35 6.67
N GLN A 447 -1.04 -28.18 6.70
CA GLN A 447 -0.99 -29.38 7.54
C GLN A 447 -0.52 -29.04 8.96
N PRO A 448 -1.10 -29.65 10.00
CA PRO A 448 -0.62 -29.52 11.38
C PRO A 448 0.72 -30.23 11.57
N ASP A 449 1.56 -29.71 12.46
CA ASP A 449 2.76 -30.41 12.93
C ASP A 449 2.44 -31.47 14.01
N SER A 450 3.46 -32.17 14.50
CA SER A 450 3.32 -33.23 15.51
C SER A 450 2.76 -32.77 16.87
N ARG A 451 2.57 -31.46 17.08
CA ARG A 451 1.93 -30.88 18.27
C ARG A 451 0.49 -30.43 17.99
N GLY A 452 -0.04 -30.68 16.80
CA GLY A 452 -1.36 -30.19 16.35
C GLY A 452 -1.35 -28.73 15.90
N MET A 453 -0.18 -28.10 15.71
CA MET A 453 -0.08 -26.68 15.40
C MET A 453 0.07 -26.46 13.89
N ILE A 454 -0.78 -25.60 13.32
CA ILE A 454 -0.66 -25.13 11.93
C ILE A 454 0.24 -23.88 11.88
N ARG A 455 1.21 -23.91 10.98
CA ARG A 455 2.11 -22.80 10.64
C ARG A 455 1.60 -22.04 9.43
N PHE A 456 1.53 -20.72 9.53
CA PHE A 456 1.14 -19.84 8.43
C PHE A 456 1.88 -18.51 8.47
N VAL A 457 2.01 -17.84 7.31
CA VAL A 457 2.42 -16.44 7.23
C VAL A 457 1.19 -15.55 7.09
N LEU A 458 1.22 -14.41 7.77
CA LEU A 458 0.28 -13.31 7.58
C LEU A 458 1.03 -12.16 6.90
N LEU A 459 0.58 -11.80 5.71
CA LEU A 459 1.13 -10.70 4.90
C LEU A 459 0.19 -9.50 4.94
N LEU A 460 0.74 -8.31 5.19
CA LEU A 460 0.04 -7.05 4.96
C LEU A 460 0.05 -6.68 3.46
N LEU A 461 -1.12 -6.64 2.84
CA LEU A 461 -1.35 -6.10 1.50
C LEU A 461 -1.41 -4.57 1.52
N THR A 462 -1.97 -3.99 2.58
CA THR A 462 -2.04 -2.54 2.84
C THR A 462 -1.42 -2.21 4.20
N PRO A 463 -1.02 -0.95 4.48
CA PRO A 463 -0.45 -0.59 5.78
C PRO A 463 -1.42 -0.88 6.92
N ALA A 464 -0.92 -1.28 8.10
CA ALA A 464 -1.75 -1.71 9.23
C ALA A 464 -1.33 -1.06 10.54
N ARG A 465 -2.30 -0.87 11.44
CA ARG A 465 -2.07 -0.44 12.81
C ARG A 465 -2.73 -1.44 13.74
N PHE A 466 -2.02 -1.81 14.79
CA PHE A 466 -2.46 -2.72 15.84
C PHE A 466 -2.23 -2.03 17.18
N THR A 467 -2.92 -2.48 18.23
CA THR A 467 -2.94 -1.84 19.56
C THR A 467 -1.56 -1.62 20.19
N SER A 468 -0.56 -2.42 19.80
CA SER A 468 0.87 -2.21 20.09
C SER A 468 1.65 -1.89 18.80
N PRO A 469 1.56 -0.65 18.25
CA PRO A 469 1.90 -0.33 16.87
C PRO A 469 3.41 -0.27 16.57
N ALA A 470 4.25 -0.52 17.56
CA ALA A 470 5.72 -0.54 17.45
C ALA A 470 6.37 -1.84 17.94
N ASN A 471 5.60 -2.78 18.51
CA ASN A 471 6.09 -4.10 18.93
C ASN A 471 5.59 -5.17 17.95
N PRO A 472 6.39 -5.63 16.97
CA PRO A 472 5.94 -6.62 16.00
C PRO A 472 5.72 -8.01 16.62
N ALA A 473 6.16 -8.25 17.87
CA ALA A 473 5.94 -9.48 18.62
C ALA A 473 4.74 -9.41 19.59
N SER A 474 3.93 -8.34 19.54
CA SER A 474 2.62 -8.33 20.21
C SER A 474 1.64 -9.26 19.51
N ASN A 475 0.72 -9.87 20.26
CA ASN A 475 -0.37 -10.66 19.69
C ASN A 475 -1.14 -9.87 18.63
N LEU A 476 -1.35 -10.48 17.46
CA LEU A 476 -2.25 -9.97 16.43
C LEU A 476 -3.71 -10.11 16.90
N PRO A 477 -4.68 -9.40 16.31
CA PRO A 477 -6.11 -9.57 16.59
C PRO A 477 -6.68 -10.87 15.96
N LEU A 478 -6.02 -12.00 16.24
CA LEU A 478 -6.31 -13.35 15.78
C LEU A 478 -5.93 -14.37 16.88
N PRO A 479 -6.51 -15.57 16.91
CA PRO A 479 -6.13 -16.64 17.85
C PRO A 479 -4.82 -17.34 17.43
N ALA A 480 -3.73 -16.59 17.28
CA ALA A 480 -2.43 -17.07 16.82
C ALA A 480 -1.25 -16.44 17.58
N GLU A 481 -0.21 -17.23 17.79
CA GLU A 481 1.06 -16.77 18.37
C GLU A 481 1.97 -16.17 17.28
N VAL A 482 2.71 -15.11 17.61
CA VAL A 482 3.73 -14.53 16.74
C VAL A 482 5.10 -15.13 17.08
N ILE A 483 5.63 -15.94 16.17
CA ILE A 483 6.94 -16.60 16.30
C ILE A 483 8.07 -15.69 15.82
N SER A 484 7.84 -14.96 14.72
CA SER A 484 8.81 -14.04 14.10
C SER A 484 8.10 -13.04 13.18
N ALA A 485 8.79 -11.98 12.75
CA ALA A 485 8.27 -11.03 11.79
C ALA A 485 9.36 -10.42 10.89
N CYS A 486 9.01 -10.16 9.63
CA CYS A 486 9.78 -9.39 8.66
C CYS A 486 9.04 -8.06 8.40
N VAL A 487 9.33 -7.07 9.24
CA VAL A 487 8.78 -5.70 9.15
C VAL A 487 9.87 -4.72 8.70
N ALA A 488 9.46 -3.57 8.14
CA ALA A 488 10.34 -2.43 7.96
C ALA A 488 9.98 -1.31 8.96
N ARG A 489 10.72 -0.19 8.93
CA ARG A 489 10.42 1.00 9.74
C ARG A 489 8.95 1.40 9.59
N PRO A 490 8.23 1.74 10.68
CA PRO A 490 6.84 2.18 10.59
C PRO A 490 6.65 3.39 9.66
N GLN A 491 5.55 3.37 8.91
CA GLN A 491 5.06 4.52 8.16
C GLN A 491 4.26 5.41 9.11
N TRP A 492 4.60 6.69 9.18
CA TRP A 492 3.86 7.68 9.94
C TRP A 492 2.74 8.25 9.07
N ILE A 493 1.49 7.96 9.42
CA ILE A 493 0.30 8.29 8.62
C ILE A 493 -0.67 9.10 9.49
N GLY A 494 -0.94 10.33 9.08
CA GLY A 494 -1.93 11.22 9.69
C GLY A 494 -3.10 11.43 8.74
N GLY A 495 -3.43 12.70 8.48
CA GLY A 495 -4.43 13.09 7.49
C GLY A 495 -4.92 14.52 7.75
N TRP A 496 -6.07 14.85 7.18
CA TRP A 496 -6.78 16.10 7.41
C TRP A 496 -8.23 15.79 7.73
N ASP A 497 -8.77 16.39 8.79
CA ASP A 497 -10.20 16.38 9.05
C ASP A 497 -10.84 17.57 8.32
N SER A 498 -11.58 17.28 7.25
CA SER A 498 -12.28 18.28 6.45
C SER A 498 -13.53 18.87 7.11
N LEU A 499 -13.96 18.34 8.27
CA LEU A 499 -15.07 18.89 9.05
C LEU A 499 -14.57 19.85 10.13
N ASN A 500 -13.51 19.47 10.84
CA ASN A 500 -12.90 20.25 11.91
C ASN A 500 -11.79 21.20 11.42
N HIS A 501 -11.38 21.08 10.15
CA HIS A 501 -10.32 21.86 9.50
C HIS A 501 -8.95 21.77 10.20
N GLU A 502 -8.58 20.57 10.67
CA GLU A 502 -7.35 20.32 11.41
C GLU A 502 -6.57 19.07 10.91
N PRO A 503 -5.25 18.97 11.19
CA PRO A 503 -4.49 17.74 10.93
C PRO A 503 -4.94 16.60 11.84
N LEU A 504 -5.21 15.42 11.25
CA LEU A 504 -5.37 14.20 12.05
C LEU A 504 -4.02 13.75 12.61
N ALA A 505 -4.03 13.28 13.86
CA ALA A 505 -2.85 12.81 14.58
C ALA A 505 -1.96 11.89 13.74
N LEU A 506 -0.64 12.13 13.78
CA LEU A 506 0.35 11.39 13.02
C LEU A 506 0.69 10.08 13.76
N GLU A 507 0.21 8.95 13.24
CA GLU A 507 0.30 7.65 13.92
C GLU A 507 1.26 6.68 13.20
N PRO A 508 1.96 5.79 13.92
CA PRO A 508 2.76 4.73 13.31
C PRO A 508 1.89 3.56 12.83
N PHE A 509 2.14 3.13 11.60
CA PHE A 509 1.58 1.95 10.93
C PHE A 509 2.72 1.03 10.46
N TYR A 510 2.53 -0.28 10.53
CA TYR A 510 3.39 -1.23 9.81
C TYR A 510 3.17 -1.08 8.30
N PRO A 511 4.24 -0.98 7.49
CA PRO A 511 4.10 -0.80 6.04
C PRO A 511 3.57 -2.06 5.37
N ALA A 512 2.88 -1.86 4.24
CA ALA A 512 2.54 -2.95 3.32
C ALA A 512 3.78 -3.77 2.90
N GLY A 513 3.57 -5.03 2.56
CA GLY A 513 4.63 -6.03 2.35
C GLY A 513 5.21 -6.61 3.64
N SER A 514 4.85 -6.11 4.83
CA SER A 514 5.33 -6.70 6.10
C SER A 514 4.69 -8.06 6.37
N VAL A 515 5.45 -8.99 6.95
CA VAL A 515 5.06 -10.40 7.14
C VAL A 515 5.27 -10.84 8.58
N TRP A 516 4.30 -11.58 9.13
CA TRP A 516 4.39 -12.29 10.41
C TRP A 516 4.42 -13.80 10.17
N PHE A 517 5.25 -14.51 10.93
CA PHE A 517 5.28 -15.96 11.00
C PHE A 517 4.53 -16.40 12.25
N CYS A 518 3.43 -17.13 12.06
CA CYS A 518 2.52 -17.48 13.13
C CYS A 518 2.31 -18.99 13.27
N GLU A 519 2.00 -19.40 14.50
CA GLU A 519 1.50 -20.73 14.84
C GLU A 519 0.11 -20.61 15.49
N THR A 520 -0.77 -21.57 15.23
CA THR A 520 -2.11 -21.67 15.84
C THR A 520 -2.52 -23.13 15.96
N PRO A 521 -3.30 -23.53 16.98
CA PRO A 521 -3.91 -24.85 17.04
C PRO A 521 -4.80 -25.12 15.82
N ALA A 522 -4.77 -26.35 15.30
CA ALA A 522 -5.45 -26.72 14.05
C ALA A 522 -6.96 -26.43 14.06
N GLU A 523 -7.64 -26.56 15.21
CA GLU A 523 -9.07 -26.28 15.35
C GLU A 523 -9.43 -24.79 15.23
N LYS A 524 -8.45 -23.89 15.42
CA LYS A 524 -8.62 -22.44 15.32
C LYS A 524 -8.21 -21.90 13.94
N PHE A 525 -7.41 -22.65 13.18
CA PHE A 525 -6.96 -22.23 11.86
C PHE A 525 -8.08 -21.88 10.86
N PRO A 526 -9.24 -22.58 10.79
CA PRO A 526 -10.34 -22.19 9.89
C PRO A 526 -10.84 -20.75 10.12
N GLN A 527 -10.83 -20.26 11.36
CA GLN A 527 -11.18 -18.87 11.65
C GLN A 527 -10.16 -17.90 11.03
N ILE A 528 -8.86 -18.19 11.18
CA ILE A 528 -7.76 -17.40 10.63
C ILE A 528 -7.76 -17.42 9.10
N TYR A 529 -7.91 -18.60 8.48
CA TYR A 529 -7.97 -18.77 7.03
C TYR A 529 -9.11 -17.94 6.42
N ASN A 530 -10.27 -17.88 7.08
CA ASN A 530 -11.40 -17.06 6.64
C ASN A 530 -11.10 -15.55 6.60
N HIS A 531 -10.10 -15.05 7.34
CA HIS A 531 -9.67 -13.65 7.26
C HIS A 531 -8.77 -13.34 6.04
N HIS A 532 -8.39 -14.32 5.20
CA HIS A 532 -7.67 -14.04 3.95
C HIS A 532 -8.47 -13.05 3.08
N GLY A 533 -7.81 -11.97 2.62
CA GLY A 533 -8.40 -10.88 1.84
C GLY A 533 -9.20 -9.85 2.65
N GLN A 534 -9.46 -10.13 3.94
CA GLN A 534 -10.12 -9.22 4.88
C GLN A 534 -9.11 -8.29 5.57
N TRP A 535 -9.59 -7.51 6.54
CA TRP A 535 -8.83 -6.49 7.25
C TRP A 535 -8.72 -6.79 8.74
N LEU A 536 -7.61 -6.37 9.36
CA LEU A 536 -7.31 -6.55 10.78
C LEU A 536 -6.70 -5.27 11.38
N GLY A 537 -6.98 -5.03 12.66
CA GLY A 537 -6.45 -3.88 13.40
C GLY A 537 -7.33 -2.63 13.32
N ASP A 538 -6.69 -1.47 13.35
CA ASP A 538 -7.36 -0.17 13.42
C ASP A 538 -7.66 0.41 12.03
N TYR A 539 -8.68 1.29 11.95
CA TYR A 539 -9.06 2.03 10.73
C TYR A 539 -9.40 1.18 9.49
N THR A 540 -9.69 -0.11 9.68
CA THR A 540 -9.92 -1.12 8.63
C THR A 540 -10.91 -0.70 7.54
N ARG A 541 -11.97 0.03 7.89
CA ARG A 541 -12.97 0.55 6.94
C ARG A 541 -12.37 1.43 5.83
N HIS A 542 -11.29 2.15 6.10
CA HIS A 542 -10.59 2.94 5.06
C HIS A 542 -9.77 2.08 4.08
N GLY A 543 -9.55 0.80 4.37
CA GLY A 543 -8.69 -0.11 3.61
C GLY A 543 -7.37 -0.48 4.30
N PHE A 544 -7.08 0.06 5.49
CA PHE A 544 -5.91 -0.35 6.28
C PHE A 544 -6.00 -1.79 6.78
N GLY A 545 -4.86 -2.44 6.99
CA GLY A 545 -4.79 -3.75 7.63
C GLY A 545 -5.29 -4.91 6.76
N GLN A 546 -5.38 -4.74 5.45
CA GLN A 546 -5.81 -5.80 4.55
C GLN A 546 -4.73 -6.89 4.45
N ILE A 547 -5.11 -8.16 4.61
CA ILE A 547 -4.17 -9.28 4.72
C ILE A 547 -4.31 -10.36 3.65
N ALA A 548 -3.23 -11.08 3.43
CA ALA A 548 -3.23 -12.42 2.83
C ALA A 548 -2.63 -13.43 3.81
N ILE A 549 -3.22 -14.64 3.84
CA ILE A 549 -2.68 -15.81 4.55
C ILE A 549 -1.95 -16.71 3.55
N GLY A 550 -0.73 -17.14 3.89
CA GLY A 550 0.12 -18.02 3.08
C GLY A 550 0.80 -19.12 3.92
N LEU A 551 1.46 -20.06 3.24
CA LEU A 551 2.28 -21.10 3.86
C LEU A 551 3.61 -20.52 4.41
N TRP A 552 4.21 -21.17 5.40
CA TRP A 552 5.65 -20.94 5.66
C TRP A 552 6.46 -21.45 4.46
N PRO A 553 7.49 -20.73 3.99
CA PRO A 553 8.42 -21.25 2.99
C PRO A 553 9.06 -22.56 3.46
N PRO A 554 9.11 -23.62 2.62
CA PRO A 554 9.73 -24.89 2.99
C PRO A 554 11.23 -24.71 3.23
N ASN A 555 11.83 -25.48 4.14
CA ASN A 555 13.29 -25.54 4.23
C ASN A 555 13.84 -26.24 2.96
N PRO A 556 14.92 -25.74 2.32
CA PRO A 556 15.51 -26.31 1.10
C PRO A 556 16.31 -27.60 1.35
N THR A 557 15.90 -28.36 2.37
CA THR A 557 16.41 -29.67 2.78
C THR A 557 15.27 -30.69 2.94
N GLN A 558 14.11 -30.40 2.35
CA GLN A 558 12.94 -31.26 2.17
C GLN A 558 12.53 -31.22 0.71
#